data_AF-A0A661TKS2-F1
#
_entry.id   AF-A0A661TKS2-F1
#
_cell.length_a   1.000
_cell.length_b   1.000
_cell.length_c   1.000
_cell.angle_alpha   90.00
_cell.angle_beta   90.00
_cell.angle_gamma   90.00
#
_symmetry.space_group_name_H-M   'P 1'
#
loop_
_entity.id
_entity.type
_entity.pdbx_description
1 polymer ?
#
loop_
_entity_poly.entity_id
_entity_poly.type
_entity_poly.pdbx_seq_one_letter_code
_entity_poly.pdbx_strand_id
1 'polypeptide(L)'
;MKKNREKEVKDYIRKVVSEISTFVPLIQAYEIKYEDKDSNSHGGEFTIVYQAVNFYAEFYVYRNIFEEIPNEGLVDGFKHYIKLALAHEVGHCYLDELEGTERTVEKTASLIGFLIAKILDNRGI
;
A
#
# COMPACT_ATOMS: atom_id res chain seq x y z
N MET A 1 6.78 10.41 22.57
CA MET A 1 6.39 11.03 21.28
C MET A 1 6.65 10.12 20.09
N LYS A 2 7.89 9.69 19.80
CA LYS A 2 8.20 8.86 18.61
C LYS A 2 7.41 7.54 18.53
N LYS A 3 7.30 6.79 19.64
CA LYS A 3 6.49 5.55 19.72
C LYS A 3 4.98 5.73 19.50
N ASN A 4 4.42 6.89 19.88
CA ASN A 4 2.98 7.15 19.65
C ASN A 4 2.72 7.46 18.17
N ARG A 5 3.61 8.22 17.52
CA ARG A 5 3.52 8.52 16.09
C ARG A 5 3.65 7.27 15.22
N GLU A 6 4.59 6.40 15.55
CA GLU A 6 4.74 5.13 14.84
C GLU A 6 3.46 4.28 14.94
N LYS A 7 2.85 4.21 16.12
CA LYS A 7 1.57 3.52 16.31
C LYS A 7 0.46 4.14 15.44
N GLU A 8 0.33 5.46 15.46
CA GLU A 8 -0.67 6.18 14.64
C GLU A 8 -0.50 5.86 13.14
N VAL A 9 0.73 5.88 12.62
CA VAL A 9 1.00 5.53 11.22
C VAL A 9 0.69 4.07 10.93
N LYS A 10 1.08 3.15 11.82
CA LYS A 10 0.75 1.72 11.66
C LYS A 10 -0.76 1.47 11.66
N ASP A 11 -1.50 2.14 12.54
CA ASP A 11 -2.95 2.03 12.62
C ASP A 11 -3.61 2.63 11.37
N TYR A 12 -3.09 3.74 10.84
CA TYR A 12 -3.56 4.30 9.58
C TYR A 12 -3.25 3.42 8.36
N ILE A 13 -2.03 2.87 8.26
CA ILE A 13 -1.66 1.91 7.22
C ILE A 13 -2.57 0.68 7.28
N ARG A 14 -2.83 0.12 8.47
CA ARG A 14 -3.77 -1.00 8.63
C ARG A 14 -5.17 -0.68 8.12
N LYS A 15 -5.66 0.53 8.41
CA LYS A 15 -6.96 1.01 7.90
C LYS A 15 -6.96 1.07 6.38
N VAL A 16 -5.93 1.66 5.77
CA VAL A 16 -5.80 1.75 4.31
C VAL A 16 -5.71 0.36 3.68
N VAL A 17 -4.82 -0.51 4.18
CA VAL A 17 -4.64 -1.90 3.70
C VAL A 17 -5.95 -2.68 3.77
N SER A 18 -6.68 -2.56 4.87
CA SER A 18 -7.99 -3.23 5.02
C SER A 18 -8.96 -2.80 3.93
N GLU A 19 -9.04 -1.50 3.61
CA GLU A 19 -9.90 -1.00 2.54
C GLU A 19 -9.40 -1.42 1.15
N ILE A 20 -8.11 -1.28 0.87
CA ILE A 20 -7.57 -1.57 -0.46
C ILE A 20 -7.54 -3.07 -0.78
N SER A 21 -7.47 -3.94 0.25
CA SER A 21 -7.53 -5.39 0.07
C SER A 21 -8.82 -5.85 -0.59
N THR A 22 -9.93 -5.11 -0.40
CA THR A 22 -11.21 -5.38 -1.06
C THR A 22 -11.17 -5.17 -2.56
N PHE A 23 -10.18 -4.42 -3.05
CA PHE A 23 -9.96 -4.21 -4.47
C PHE A 23 -9.04 -5.27 -5.06
N VAL A 24 -8.20 -5.99 -4.30
CA VAL A 24 -7.37 -7.03 -4.92
C VAL A 24 -8.24 -8.27 -5.19
N PRO A 25 -8.23 -8.84 -6.41
CA PRO A 25 -9.00 -10.03 -6.71
C PRO A 25 -8.69 -11.18 -5.74
N LEU A 26 -9.74 -11.75 -5.15
CA LEU A 26 -9.68 -13.03 -4.43
C LEU A 26 -8.77 -13.08 -3.18
N ILE A 27 -8.37 -11.96 -2.56
CA ILE A 27 -7.72 -12.02 -1.23
C ILE A 27 -8.73 -12.47 -0.17
N GLN A 28 -8.42 -13.54 0.55
CA GLN A 28 -9.12 -14.01 1.76
C GLN A 28 -8.37 -13.64 3.05
N ALA A 29 -7.04 -13.54 3.00
CA ALA A 29 -6.21 -13.19 4.14
C ALA A 29 -5.01 -12.34 3.71
N TYR A 30 -4.53 -11.48 4.61
CA TYR A 30 -3.32 -10.69 4.36
C TYR A 30 -2.50 -10.44 5.62
N GLU A 31 -1.22 -10.17 5.44
CA GLU A 31 -0.30 -9.71 6.49
C GLU A 31 0.36 -8.39 6.07
N ILE A 32 0.68 -7.53 7.06
CA ILE A 32 1.48 -6.32 6.86
C ILE A 32 2.84 -6.51 7.54
N LYS A 33 3.90 -6.51 6.75
CA LYS A 33 5.29 -6.66 7.20
C LYS A 33 6.01 -5.32 7.14
N TYR A 34 6.71 -4.97 8.22
CA TYR A 34 7.53 -3.76 8.30
C TYR A 34 9.01 -4.13 8.25
N GLU A 35 9.67 -3.82 7.16
CA GLU A 35 11.05 -4.27 6.86
C GLU A 35 12.01 -3.10 6.67
N ASP A 36 13.31 -3.35 6.92
CA ASP A 36 14.32 -2.33 6.61
C ASP A 36 14.54 -2.29 5.09
N LYS A 37 14.75 -1.09 4.54
CA LYS A 37 14.96 -0.89 3.09
C LYS A 37 16.06 -1.78 2.53
N ASP A 38 17.15 -1.96 3.28
CA ASP A 38 18.30 -2.79 2.87
C ASP A 38 18.01 -4.30 2.93
N SER A 39 16.95 -4.71 3.64
CA SER A 39 16.51 -6.10 3.77
C SER A 39 15.36 -6.48 2.83
N ASN A 40 14.69 -5.50 2.21
CA ASN A 40 13.54 -5.75 1.35
C ASN A 40 13.98 -5.93 -0.11
N SER A 41 13.70 -7.10 -0.68
CA SER A 41 14.01 -7.45 -2.06
C SER A 41 12.95 -7.01 -3.09
N HIS A 42 11.85 -6.39 -2.65
CA HIS A 42 10.63 -6.21 -3.45
C HIS A 42 10.49 -4.82 -4.13
N GLY A 43 11.54 -4.00 -4.13
CA GLY A 43 11.71 -2.92 -5.10
C GLY A 43 11.00 -1.58 -4.83
N GLY A 44 10.25 -1.42 -3.73
CA GLY A 44 9.53 -0.18 -3.41
C GLY A 44 9.27 0.01 -1.91
N GLU A 45 9.00 1.26 -1.50
CA GLU A 45 8.65 1.59 -0.10
C GLU A 45 7.39 0.87 0.36
N PHE A 46 6.49 0.64 -0.58
CA PHE A 46 5.32 -0.19 -0.44
C PHE A 46 5.36 -1.26 -1.52
N THR A 47 5.02 -2.49 -1.17
CA THR A 47 4.88 -3.57 -2.14
C THR A 47 3.78 -4.53 -1.72
N ILE A 48 3.04 -5.07 -2.68
CA ILE A 48 2.10 -6.16 -2.45
C ILE A 48 2.60 -7.40 -3.18
N VAL A 49 2.86 -8.46 -2.43
CA VAL A 49 3.12 -9.79 -3.01
C VAL A 49 1.84 -10.60 -2.91
N TYR A 50 1.21 -10.84 -4.05
CA TYR A 50 -0.02 -11.62 -4.14
C TYR A 50 0.28 -13.09 -4.45
N GLN A 51 -0.36 -14.00 -3.72
CA GLN A 51 -0.29 -15.44 -3.92
C GLN A 51 -1.67 -15.97 -4.31
N ALA A 52 -1.98 -15.95 -5.62
CA ALA A 52 -3.28 -16.34 -6.16
C ALA A 52 -3.78 -17.71 -5.68
N VAL A 53 -2.88 -18.70 -5.61
CA VAL A 53 -3.20 -20.08 -5.19
C VAL A 53 -3.72 -20.14 -3.75
N ASN A 54 -3.20 -19.28 -2.89
CA ASN A 54 -3.51 -19.26 -1.45
C ASN A 54 -4.53 -18.19 -1.08
N PHE A 55 -5.02 -17.41 -2.04
CA PHE A 55 -5.89 -16.26 -1.79
C PHE A 55 -5.30 -15.32 -0.72
N TYR A 56 -3.98 -15.14 -0.76
CA TYR A 56 -3.21 -14.48 0.30
C TYR A 56 -2.35 -13.36 -0.27
N ALA A 57 -2.18 -12.28 0.49
CA ALA A 57 -1.25 -11.21 0.12
C ALA A 57 -0.39 -10.74 1.28
N GLU A 58 0.83 -10.34 0.94
CA GLU A 58 1.79 -9.76 1.88
C GLU A 58 2.04 -8.31 1.49
N PHE A 59 1.74 -7.40 2.42
CA PHE A 59 1.96 -5.96 2.27
C PHE A 59 3.26 -5.61 2.96
N TYR A 60 4.27 -5.29 2.17
CA TYR A 60 5.56 -4.84 2.66
C TYR A 60 5.57 -3.32 2.75
N VAL A 61 6.01 -2.79 3.90
CA VAL A 61 6.19 -1.36 4.13
C VAL A 61 7.57 -1.13 4.72
N TYR A 62 8.36 -0.23 4.14
CA TYR A 62 9.66 0.07 4.72
C TYR A 62 9.52 0.78 6.09
N ARG A 63 10.43 0.46 7.01
CA ARG A 63 10.48 1.11 8.34
C ARG A 63 10.89 2.58 8.29
N ASN A 64 11.61 3.04 7.27
CA ASN A 64 12.00 4.46 7.15
C ASN A 64 10.80 5.40 6.99
N ILE A 65 9.63 4.90 6.59
CA ILE A 65 8.41 5.73 6.56
C ILE A 65 8.10 6.37 7.93
N PHE A 66 8.52 5.73 9.03
CA PHE A 66 8.34 6.27 10.38
C PHE A 66 9.31 7.42 10.69
N GLU A 67 10.34 7.61 9.88
CA GLU A 67 11.29 8.72 9.95
C GLU A 67 10.87 9.88 9.05
N GLU A 68 10.08 9.61 8.01
CA GLU A 68 9.56 10.58 7.05
C GLU A 68 8.27 11.27 7.51
N ILE A 69 7.73 10.88 8.67
CA ILE A 69 6.52 11.49 9.24
C ILE A 69 6.79 12.99 9.49
N PRO A 70 5.93 13.89 8.96
CA PRO A 70 6.01 15.32 9.28
C PRO A 70 6.01 15.58 10.78
N ASN A 71 6.62 16.69 11.21
CA ASN A 71 6.68 17.04 12.62
C ASN A 71 5.29 17.26 13.24
N GLU A 72 4.32 17.59 12.39
CA GLU A 72 2.90 17.78 12.67
C GLU A 72 2.12 16.45 12.76
N GLY A 73 2.74 15.32 12.42
CA GLY A 73 2.13 13.98 12.46
C GLY A 73 1.47 13.56 11.14
N LEU A 74 0.38 12.79 11.23
CA LEU A 74 -0.42 12.33 10.10
C LEU A 74 -1.24 13.47 9.47
N VAL A 75 -0.57 14.41 8.81
CA VAL A 75 -1.20 15.46 8.01
C VAL A 75 -1.84 14.89 6.75
N ASP A 76 -2.81 15.61 6.19
CA ASP A 76 -3.62 15.11 5.05
C ASP A 76 -2.78 14.78 3.81
N GLY A 77 -1.70 15.54 3.56
CA GLY A 77 -0.77 15.24 2.47
C GLY A 77 -0.07 13.89 2.64
N PHE A 78 0.37 13.56 3.85
CA PHE A 78 1.04 12.29 4.15
C PHE A 78 0.06 11.12 4.17
N LYS A 79 -1.17 11.35 4.65
CA LYS A 79 -2.27 10.38 4.53
C LYS A 79 -2.58 10.05 3.07
N HIS A 80 -2.60 11.06 2.20
CA HIS A 80 -2.84 10.90 0.78
C HIS A 80 -1.67 10.18 0.09
N TYR A 81 -0.43 10.47 0.47
CA TYR A 81 0.76 9.76 0.02
C TYR A 81 0.66 8.25 0.27
N ILE A 82 0.40 7.84 1.51
CA ILE A 82 0.24 6.42 1.88
C ILE A 82 -0.87 5.75 1.06
N LYS A 83 -2.01 6.43 0.87
CA LYS A 83 -3.12 5.91 0.05
C LYS A 83 -2.70 5.68 -1.40
N LEU A 84 -2.05 6.67 -2.02
CA LEU A 84 -1.59 6.56 -3.40
C LEU A 84 -0.59 5.43 -3.58
N ALA A 85 0.41 5.34 -2.70
CA ALA A 85 1.45 4.32 -2.80
C ALA A 85 0.88 2.91 -2.66
N LEU A 86 0.08 2.64 -1.62
CA LEU A 86 -0.55 1.33 -1.42
C LEU A 86 -1.55 0.99 -2.54
N ALA A 87 -2.30 1.97 -3.04
CA ALA A 87 -3.26 1.74 -4.12
C ALA A 87 -2.58 1.52 -5.49
N HIS A 88 -1.42 2.13 -5.72
CA HIS A 88 -0.59 1.87 -6.90
C HIS A 88 -0.19 0.40 -6.98
N GLU A 89 0.20 -0.20 -5.84
CA GLU A 89 0.51 -1.63 -5.75
C GLU A 89 -0.69 -2.55 -6.05
N VAL A 90 -1.91 -2.12 -5.71
CA VAL A 90 -3.13 -2.83 -6.12
C VAL A 90 -3.29 -2.79 -7.65
N GLY A 91 -2.94 -1.67 -8.27
CA GLY A 91 -2.87 -1.55 -9.72
C GLY A 91 -1.91 -2.57 -10.34
N HIS A 92 -0.74 -2.78 -9.72
CA HIS A 92 0.19 -3.83 -10.14
C HIS A 92 -0.42 -5.22 -10.03
N CYS A 93 -1.05 -5.55 -8.90
CA CYS A 93 -1.71 -6.84 -8.71
C CYS A 93 -2.78 -7.11 -9.80
N TYR A 94 -3.60 -6.12 -10.11
CA TYR A 94 -4.61 -6.25 -11.17
C TYR A 94 -4.01 -6.50 -12.55
N LEU A 95 -2.95 -5.77 -12.90
CA LEU A 95 -2.36 -5.85 -14.22
C LEU A 95 -1.53 -7.12 -14.40
N ASP A 96 -0.85 -7.59 -13.35
CA ASP A 96 -0.14 -8.87 -13.36
C ASP A 96 -1.12 -10.03 -13.62
N GLU A 97 -2.25 -10.05 -12.90
CA GLU A 97 -3.32 -11.05 -13.07
C GLU A 97 -3.96 -11.00 -14.48
N LEU A 98 -4.10 -9.81 -15.08
CA LEU A 98 -4.79 -9.64 -16.36
C LEU A 98 -3.88 -9.81 -17.58
N GLU A 99 -2.63 -9.33 -17.51
CA GLU A 99 -1.79 -9.13 -18.69
C GLU A 99 -0.45 -9.89 -18.65
N GLY A 100 0.02 -10.34 -17.48
CA GLY A 100 1.25 -11.13 -17.34
C GLY A 100 2.49 -10.56 -18.04
N THR A 101 2.54 -9.24 -18.28
CA THR A 101 3.61 -8.57 -19.06
C THR A 101 3.96 -7.20 -18.49
N GLU A 102 5.24 -6.80 -18.56
CA GLU A 102 5.78 -5.64 -17.81
C GLU A 102 5.69 -4.28 -18.54
N ARG A 103 5.54 -4.25 -19.87
CA ARG A 103 5.64 -3.00 -20.64
C ARG A 103 4.28 -2.30 -20.70
N THR A 104 4.14 -1.18 -19.99
CA THR A 104 2.96 -0.29 -19.78
C THR A 104 2.23 -0.42 -18.44
N VAL A 105 2.72 -1.27 -17.53
CA VAL A 105 2.11 -1.51 -16.22
C VAL A 105 2.14 -0.27 -15.32
N GLU A 106 3.26 0.43 -15.20
CA GLU A 106 3.42 1.53 -14.22
C GLU A 106 2.39 2.66 -14.36
N LYS A 107 2.17 3.18 -15.57
CA LYS A 107 1.24 4.29 -15.78
C LYS A 107 -0.20 3.88 -15.51
N THR A 108 -0.55 2.65 -15.90
CA THR A 108 -1.89 2.09 -15.68
C THR A 108 -2.10 1.79 -14.20
N ALA A 109 -1.10 1.21 -13.52
CA ALA A 109 -1.10 0.99 -12.08
C ALA A 109 -1.27 2.30 -11.30
N SER A 110 -0.56 3.36 -11.69
CA SER A 110 -0.73 4.69 -11.11
C SER A 110 -2.13 5.27 -11.31
N LEU A 111 -2.73 5.08 -12.49
CA LEU A 111 -4.09 5.55 -12.75
C LEU A 111 -5.12 4.78 -11.90
N ILE A 112 -5.00 3.46 -11.83
CA ILE A 112 -5.84 2.61 -10.96
C ILE A 112 -5.67 3.03 -9.50
N GLY A 113 -4.42 3.19 -9.05
CA GLY A 113 -4.08 3.62 -7.70
C GLY A 113 -4.65 4.99 -7.35
N PHE A 114 -4.57 5.95 -8.28
CA PHE A 114 -5.20 7.26 -8.12
C PHE A 114 -6.72 7.16 -7.95
N LEU A 115 -7.40 6.36 -8.78
CA LEU A 115 -8.85 6.17 -8.69
C LEU A 115 -9.26 5.52 -7.36
N ILE A 116 -8.54 4.48 -6.92
CA ILE A 116 -8.78 3.84 -5.62
C ILE A 116 -8.56 4.86 -4.50
N ALA A 117 -7.46 5.62 -4.50
CA ALA A 117 -7.19 6.65 -3.50
C ALA A 117 -8.31 7.71 -3.45
N LYS A 118 -8.89 8.10 -4.59
CA LYS A 118 -10.04 9.02 -4.64
C LYS A 118 -11.31 8.40 -4.06
N ILE A 119 -11.54 7.09 -4.27
CA ILE A 119 -12.65 6.39 -3.62
C ILE A 119 -12.46 6.40 -2.09
N LEU A 120 -11.23 6.16 -1.61
CA LEU A 120 -10.91 6.20 -0.18
C LEU A 120 -11.09 7.59 0.43
N ASP A 121 -10.64 8.65 -0.27
CA ASP A 121 -10.86 10.05 0.14
C ASP A 121 -12.37 10.32 0.33
N ASN A 122 -13.20 9.90 -0.63
CA ASN A 122 -14.65 10.08 -0.57
C ASN A 122 -15.33 9.26 0.55
N ARG A 123 -14.67 8.21 1.04
CA ARG A 123 -15.13 7.40 2.18
C ARG A 123 -14.67 7.94 3.54
N GLY A 124 -13.90 9.04 3.56
CA GLY A 124 -13.32 9.58 4.80
C GLY A 124 -12.23 8.67 5.39
N ILE A 125 -11.55 7.91 4.53
CA ILE A 125 -10.45 7.03 4.93
C ILE A 125 -9.17 7.82 5.13
#